data_AF-A0A6J6Z1Q1-F1
#
_entry.id   AF-A0A6J6Z1Q1-F1
#
_cell.length_a   1.000
_cell.length_b   1.000
_cell.length_c   1.000
_cell.angle_alpha   90.00
_cell.angle_beta   90.00
_cell.angle_gamma   90.00
#
_symmetry.space_group_name_H-M   'P 1'
#
loop_
_entity.id
_entity.type
_entity.pdbx_description
1 polymer ?
#
loop_
_entity_poly.entity_id
_entity_poly.type
_entity_poly.pdbx_seq_one_letter_code
_entity_poly.pdbx_strand_id
1 'polypeptide(L)'
;MDYGKFRYEEAQRLKESRKKTVQITMKEVKFKPKIAKGDFDTKVRHMLGFLDEGHKVKVTLQFRGREMAHPELGTKILDAVIEQLGQIAKVDTSARLEGRNMTMVLSPDKKAVKRPASVKPADAKPQSSNPPTISNTNLNTTTETENQNAEDENIQDSKEAI
;
A
#
# COMPACT_ATOMS: atom_id res chain seq x y z
N MET A 1 55.72 -2.82 -11.96
CA MET A 1 54.34 -3.04 -11.46
C MET A 1 54.14 -2.09 -10.30
N ASP A 2 53.34 -1.04 -10.50
CA ASP A 2 53.17 0.00 -9.50
C ASP A 2 52.02 -0.37 -8.56
N TYR A 3 52.35 -0.96 -7.43
CA TYR A 3 51.38 -1.55 -6.49
C TYR A 3 50.40 -0.50 -5.96
N GLY A 4 50.84 0.76 -5.81
CA GLY A 4 49.99 1.87 -5.36
C GLY A 4 48.86 2.20 -6.33
N LYS A 5 49.15 2.21 -7.64
CA LYS A 5 48.14 2.49 -8.68
C LYS A 5 47.08 1.39 -8.79
N PHE A 6 47.51 0.14 -8.70
CA PHE A 6 46.60 -1.02 -8.72
C PHE A 6 45.61 -0.99 -7.54
N ARG A 7 46.10 -0.68 -6.32
CA ARG A 7 45.24 -0.57 -5.13
C ARG A 7 44.20 0.55 -5.24
N TYR A 8 44.55 1.65 -5.91
CA TYR A 8 43.61 2.74 -6.17
C TYR A 8 42.52 2.34 -7.17
N GLU A 9 42.90 1.71 -8.29
CA GLU A 9 41.95 1.24 -9.30
C GLU A 9 41.01 0.15 -8.75
N GLU A 10 41.54 -0.77 -7.95
CA GLU A 10 40.76 -1.79 -7.25
C GLU A 10 39.76 -1.16 -6.26
N ALA A 11 40.20 -0.19 -5.46
CA ALA A 11 39.34 0.53 -4.52
C ALA A 11 38.23 1.32 -5.24
N GLN A 12 38.52 1.95 -6.39
CA GLN A 12 37.50 2.63 -7.18
C GLN A 12 36.51 1.65 -7.80
N ARG A 13 37.00 0.54 -8.36
CA ARG A 13 36.14 -0.53 -8.89
C ARG A 13 35.21 -1.11 -7.83
N LEU A 14 35.71 -1.31 -6.61
CA LEU A 14 34.92 -1.77 -5.45
C LEU A 14 33.88 -0.73 -5.02
N LYS A 15 34.19 0.56 -5.06
CA LYS A 15 33.22 1.64 -4.75
C LYS A 15 32.13 1.70 -5.83
N GLU A 16 32.51 1.60 -7.10
CA GLU A 16 31.55 1.59 -8.21
C GLU A 16 30.65 0.36 -8.18
N SER A 17 31.19 -0.84 -7.89
CA SER A 17 30.39 -2.05 -7.79
C SER A 17 29.37 -1.97 -6.66
N ARG A 18 29.77 -1.46 -5.49
CA ARG A 18 28.86 -1.23 -4.35
C ARG A 18 27.73 -0.25 -4.68
N LYS A 19 28.00 0.80 -5.47
CA LYS A 19 26.98 1.77 -5.91
C LYS A 19 26.03 1.19 -6.96
N LYS A 20 26.53 0.31 -7.84
CA LYS A 20 25.75 -0.32 -8.93
C LYS A 20 24.83 -1.44 -8.40
N THR A 21 25.16 -2.04 -7.27
CA THR A 21 24.31 -3.04 -6.61
C THR A 21 23.09 -2.36 -5.99
N VAL A 22 21.90 -2.70 -6.50
CA VAL A 22 20.62 -2.31 -5.89
C VAL A 22 20.46 -3.10 -4.59
N GLN A 23 20.32 -2.40 -3.47
CA GLN A 23 20.11 -3.02 -2.17
C GLN A 23 18.65 -3.45 -2.03
N ILE A 24 18.39 -4.75 -2.16
CA ILE A 24 17.05 -5.32 -1.95
C ILE A 24 16.83 -5.46 -0.44
N THR A 25 16.08 -4.54 0.14
CA THR A 25 15.63 -4.63 1.53
C THR A 25 14.36 -5.48 1.65
N MET A 26 14.20 -6.18 2.78
CA MET A 26 12.95 -6.82 3.16
C MET A 26 12.08 -5.82 3.94
N LYS A 27 10.93 -5.44 3.38
CA LYS A 27 9.94 -4.58 4.04
C LYS A 27 8.94 -5.45 4.78
N GLU A 28 8.58 -5.07 6.00
CA GLU A 28 7.57 -5.79 6.78
C GLU A 28 6.27 -4.99 6.82
N VAL A 29 5.15 -5.65 6.58
CA VAL A 29 3.81 -5.07 6.72
C VAL A 29 2.98 -5.93 7.66
N LYS A 30 2.37 -5.29 8.66
CA LYS A 30 1.64 -5.98 9.72
C LYS A 30 0.12 -5.82 9.56
N PHE A 31 -0.58 -6.94 9.67
CA PHE A 31 -2.02 -7.03 9.68
C PHE A 31 -2.54 -7.43 11.06
N LYS A 32 -3.79 -7.03 11.32
CA LYS A 32 -4.59 -7.51 12.44
C LYS A 32 -5.73 -8.39 11.89
N PRO A 33 -6.21 -9.41 12.62
CA PRO A 33 -7.28 -10.30 12.14
C PRO A 33 -8.61 -9.57 11.89
N LYS A 34 -8.87 -8.47 12.60
CA LYS A 34 -10.04 -7.61 12.43
C LYS A 34 -9.66 -6.29 11.76
N ILE A 35 -9.25 -6.36 10.49
CA ILE A 35 -8.91 -5.19 9.69
C ILE A 35 -10.16 -4.63 8.98
N ALA A 36 -10.28 -3.30 8.92
CA ALA A 36 -11.30 -2.65 8.11
C ALA A 36 -10.87 -2.59 6.63
N LYS A 37 -11.85 -2.61 5.72
CA LYS A 37 -11.59 -2.61 4.25
C LYS A 37 -10.64 -1.49 3.81
N GLY A 38 -10.82 -0.26 4.30
CA GLY A 38 -9.95 0.86 3.93
C GLY A 38 -8.49 0.72 4.38
N ASP A 39 -8.22 0.11 5.54
CA ASP A 39 -6.85 -0.16 6.01
C ASP A 39 -6.22 -1.31 5.21
N PHE A 40 -7.03 -2.31 4.82
CA PHE A 40 -6.58 -3.40 3.96
C PHE A 40 -6.12 -2.86 2.60
N ASP A 41 -6.96 -2.08 1.92
CA ASP A 41 -6.65 -1.52 0.60
C ASP A 41 -5.41 -0.61 0.64
N THR A 42 -5.27 0.20 1.70
CA THR A 42 -4.10 1.07 1.88
C THR A 42 -2.81 0.26 2.04
N LYS A 43 -2.84 -0.82 2.83
CA LYS A 43 -1.68 -1.71 3.01
C LYS A 43 -1.32 -2.46 1.74
N VAL A 44 -2.31 -2.95 1.00
CA VAL A 44 -2.09 -3.60 -0.31
C VAL A 44 -1.44 -2.61 -1.29
N ARG A 45 -1.88 -1.34 -1.33
CA ARG A 45 -1.24 -0.30 -2.15
C ARG A 45 0.23 -0.07 -1.75
N HIS A 46 0.55 -0.06 -0.46
CA HIS A 46 1.93 0.05 -0.01
C HIS A 46 2.78 -1.16 -0.42
N MET A 47 2.23 -2.37 -0.34
CA MET A 47 2.91 -3.58 -0.82
C MET A 47 3.20 -3.52 -2.31
N LEU A 48 2.24 -3.02 -3.10
CA LEU A 48 2.42 -2.83 -4.53
C LEU A 48 3.61 -1.91 -4.83
N GLY A 49 3.72 -0.79 -4.09
CA GLY A 49 4.86 0.13 -4.20
C GLY A 49 6.19 -0.54 -3.85
N PHE A 50 6.26 -1.31 -2.76
CA PHE A 50 7.48 -2.02 -2.38
C PHE A 50 7.89 -3.08 -3.38
N LEU A 51 6.93 -3.80 -3.97
CA LEU A 51 7.21 -4.81 -5.00
C LEU A 51 7.67 -4.14 -6.31
N ASP A 52 7.12 -2.99 -6.68
CA ASP A 52 7.56 -2.23 -7.86
C ASP A 52 8.98 -1.65 -7.67
N GLU A 53 9.33 -1.24 -6.45
CA GLU A 53 10.71 -0.86 -6.06
C GLU A 53 11.68 -2.07 -6.08
N GLY A 54 11.18 -3.29 -6.18
CA GLY A 54 11.97 -4.52 -6.19
C GLY A 54 12.34 -5.04 -4.80
N HIS A 55 11.66 -4.58 -3.76
CA HIS A 55 11.85 -5.06 -2.40
C HIS A 55 11.06 -6.35 -2.12
N LYS A 56 11.61 -7.21 -1.26
CA LYS A 56 10.85 -8.35 -0.74
C LYS A 56 9.90 -7.86 0.34
N VAL A 57 8.69 -8.38 0.37
CA VAL A 57 7.68 -7.99 1.37
C VAL A 57 7.37 -9.18 2.27
N LYS A 58 7.62 -9.01 3.56
CA LYS A 58 7.15 -9.93 4.61
C LYS A 58 5.81 -9.43 5.13
N VAL A 59 4.78 -10.20 4.86
CA VAL A 59 3.45 -9.96 5.39
C VAL A 59 3.30 -10.72 6.70
N THR A 60 3.04 -10.01 7.78
CA THR A 60 2.88 -10.60 9.11
C THR A 60 1.49 -10.31 9.65
N LEU A 61 0.68 -11.34 9.83
CA LEU A 61 -0.55 -11.26 10.60
C LEU A 61 -0.26 -11.57 12.07
N GLN A 62 -0.62 -10.66 12.97
CA GLN A 62 -0.45 -10.87 14.40
C GLN A 62 -1.78 -11.26 15.04
N PHE A 63 -1.88 -12.48 15.55
CA PHE A 63 -3.04 -12.88 16.35
C PHE A 63 -2.93 -12.33 17.76
N ARG A 64 -4.08 -11.94 18.34
CA ARG A 64 -4.14 -11.49 19.73
C ARG A 64 -4.99 -12.42 20.57
N GLY A 65 -4.37 -13.01 21.60
CA GLY A 65 -5.05 -13.80 22.62
C GLY A 65 -5.89 -14.93 22.04
N ARG A 66 -7.22 -14.82 22.17
CA ARG A 66 -8.20 -15.84 21.74
C ARG A 66 -8.29 -16.04 20.24
N GLU A 67 -7.77 -15.10 19.44
CA GLU A 67 -7.81 -15.18 17.97
C GLU A 67 -6.83 -16.22 17.41
N MET A 68 -5.88 -16.73 18.23
CA MET A 68 -5.00 -17.84 17.82
C MET A 68 -5.76 -19.12 17.49
N ALA A 69 -6.98 -19.29 18.02
CA ALA A 69 -7.84 -20.43 17.72
C ALA A 69 -8.45 -20.37 16.31
N HIS A 70 -8.36 -19.22 15.62
CA HIS A 70 -8.93 -19.02 14.30
C HIS A 70 -7.84 -18.67 13.27
N PRO A 71 -6.97 -19.63 12.91
CA PRO A 71 -6.02 -19.44 11.82
C PRO A 71 -6.72 -19.20 10.47
N GLU A 72 -7.94 -19.73 10.29
CA GLU A 72 -8.75 -19.58 9.08
C GLU A 72 -9.00 -18.12 8.69
N LEU A 73 -9.28 -17.25 9.66
CA LEU A 73 -9.47 -15.81 9.43
C LEU A 73 -8.21 -15.19 8.84
N GLY A 74 -7.06 -15.65 9.31
CA GLY A 74 -5.80 -15.15 8.81
C GLY A 74 -5.49 -15.64 7.42
N THR A 75 -5.73 -16.93 7.13
CA THR A 75 -5.50 -17.50 5.80
C THR A 75 -6.35 -16.76 4.77
N LYS A 76 -7.63 -16.50 5.06
CA LYS A 76 -8.53 -15.72 4.20
C LYS A 76 -7.98 -14.32 3.87
N ILE A 77 -7.38 -13.62 4.85
CA ILE A 77 -6.79 -12.30 4.61
C ILE A 77 -5.55 -12.42 3.71
N LEU A 78 -4.69 -13.41 3.95
CA LEU A 78 -3.50 -13.60 3.12
C LEU A 78 -3.86 -14.01 1.69
N ASP A 79 -4.86 -14.87 1.51
CA ASP A 79 -5.35 -15.26 0.19
C ASP A 79 -5.91 -14.04 -0.56
N ALA A 80 -6.68 -13.19 0.12
CA ALA A 80 -7.16 -11.92 -0.46
C ALA A 80 -6.01 -10.98 -0.84
N VAL A 81 -4.91 -10.94 -0.06
CA VAL A 81 -3.71 -10.17 -0.44
C VAL A 81 -3.06 -10.74 -1.69
N ILE A 82 -2.93 -12.07 -1.81
CA ILE A 82 -2.37 -12.73 -3.00
C ILE A 82 -3.22 -12.40 -4.23
N GLU A 83 -4.55 -12.50 -4.11
CA GLU A 83 -5.48 -12.20 -5.20
C GLU A 83 -5.34 -10.75 -5.71
N GLN A 84 -5.26 -9.79 -4.78
CA GLN A 84 -5.10 -8.38 -5.13
C GLN A 84 -3.72 -8.03 -5.72
N LEU A 85 -2.66 -8.71 -5.27
CA LEU A 85 -1.31 -8.49 -5.79
C LEU A 85 -1.06 -9.21 -7.12
N GLY A 86 -1.79 -10.30 -7.37
CA GLY A 86 -1.85 -11.02 -8.63
C GLY A 86 -0.47 -11.31 -9.23
N GLN A 87 -0.32 -10.98 -10.52
CA GLN A 87 0.87 -11.32 -11.32
C GLN A 87 2.14 -10.53 -10.96
N ILE A 88 2.07 -9.55 -10.06
CA ILE A 88 3.25 -8.73 -9.69
C ILE A 88 4.09 -9.43 -8.62
N ALA A 89 3.45 -10.26 -7.78
CA ALA A 89 4.07 -10.90 -6.63
C ALA A 89 4.21 -12.41 -6.86
N LYS A 90 5.41 -12.93 -6.58
CA LYS A 90 5.68 -14.35 -6.46
C LYS A 90 5.74 -14.74 -4.99
N VAL A 91 4.97 -15.75 -4.61
CA VAL A 91 5.01 -16.31 -3.25
C VAL A 91 6.29 -17.12 -3.07
N ASP A 92 7.14 -16.70 -2.13
CA ASP A 92 8.41 -17.37 -1.79
C ASP A 92 8.18 -18.35 -0.63
N THR A 93 7.53 -17.85 0.43
CA THR A 93 7.07 -18.66 1.56
C THR A 93 5.57 -18.45 1.71
N SER A 94 4.80 -19.55 1.61
CA SER A 94 3.36 -19.56 1.85
C SER A 94 3.01 -19.20 3.28
N ALA A 95 1.72 -19.00 3.56
CA ALA A 95 1.20 -18.73 4.89
C ALA A 95 1.67 -19.77 5.90
N ARG A 96 2.58 -19.37 6.80
CA ARG A 96 3.12 -20.24 7.86
C ARG A 96 2.86 -19.63 9.23
N LEU A 97 2.32 -20.44 10.14
CA LEU A 97 2.11 -20.06 11.53
C LEU A 97 3.41 -20.23 12.33
N GLU A 98 3.92 -19.11 12.83
CA GLU A 98 5.10 -18.98 13.69
C GLU A 98 4.64 -18.44 15.06
N GLY A 99 4.21 -19.35 15.93
CA GLY A 99 3.69 -19.02 17.26
C GLY A 99 2.42 -18.16 17.17
N ARG A 100 2.50 -16.88 17.56
CA ARG A 100 1.36 -15.94 17.51
C ARG A 100 1.23 -15.19 16.19
N ASN A 101 2.17 -15.38 15.28
CA ASN A 101 2.24 -14.65 14.04
C ASN A 101 2.05 -15.63 12.90
N MET A 102 1.22 -15.29 11.92
CA MET A 102 1.24 -15.99 10.64
C MET A 102 1.93 -15.10 9.62
N THR A 103 2.94 -15.64 8.96
CA THR A 103 3.77 -14.87 8.04
C THR A 103 3.76 -15.46 6.65
N MET A 104 3.85 -14.60 5.66
CA MET A 104 4.02 -14.92 4.25
C MET A 104 5.10 -14.01 3.67
N VAL A 105 5.92 -14.52 2.76
CA VAL A 105 6.96 -13.73 2.09
C VAL A 105 6.69 -13.69 0.60
N LEU A 106 6.62 -12.47 0.07
CA LEU A 106 6.40 -12.17 -1.32
C LEU A 106 7.68 -11.58 -1.93
N SER A 107 8.03 -12.08 -3.10
CA SER A 107 9.10 -11.56 -3.94
C SER A 107 8.51 -10.90 -5.19
N PRO A 108 9.14 -9.86 -5.75
CA PRO A 108 8.68 -9.27 -7.01
C PRO A 108 8.91 -10.24 -8.17
N ASP A 109 7.90 -10.46 -9.00
CA ASP A 109 8.00 -11.36 -10.17
C ASP A 109 8.68 -10.66 -11.36
N LYS A 110 8.45 -9.35 -11.51
CA LYS A 110 9.24 -8.53 -12.42
C LYS A 110 10.67 -8.49 -11.88
N LYS A 111 11.60 -9.20 -12.54
CA LYS A 111 13.05 -9.00 -12.37
C LYS A 111 13.29 -7.51 -12.30
N ALA A 112 13.64 -6.99 -11.11
CA ALA A 112 13.75 -5.57 -10.80
C ALA A 112 14.37 -4.85 -12.00
N VAL A 113 13.51 -4.25 -12.83
CA VAL A 113 13.98 -3.56 -14.03
C VAL A 113 14.77 -2.42 -13.46
N LYS A 114 16.08 -2.45 -13.68
CA LYS A 114 17.02 -1.39 -13.35
C LYS A 114 16.47 -0.09 -13.95
N ARG A 115 15.63 0.62 -13.21
CA ARG A 115 15.34 2.02 -13.46
C ARG A 115 16.32 2.79 -12.60
N PRO A 116 17.44 3.26 -13.16
CA PRO A 116 18.24 4.25 -12.46
C PRO A 116 17.32 5.46 -12.21
N ALA A 117 17.25 5.88 -10.95
CA ALA A 117 16.50 7.04 -10.52
C ALA A 117 16.96 8.29 -11.30
N SER A 118 16.19 8.63 -12.33
CA SER A 118 16.06 9.95 -12.95
C SER A 118 14.55 10.07 -13.13
N VAL A 119 13.83 10.95 -12.44
CA VAL A 119 14.02 12.40 -12.36
C VAL A 119 13.47 12.89 -11.01
N LYS A 120 14.25 13.70 -10.27
CA LYS A 120 13.71 14.61 -9.25
C LYS A 120 13.22 15.88 -9.95
N PRO A 121 11.98 16.36 -9.74
CA PRO A 121 11.72 17.79 -9.77
C PRO A 121 12.12 18.35 -8.40
N ALA A 122 13.28 19.01 -8.36
CA ALA A 122 13.57 20.01 -7.33
C ALA A 122 13.02 21.33 -7.85
N ASP A 123 11.93 21.84 -7.28
CA ASP A 123 11.94 23.09 -6.50
C ASP A 123 10.55 23.43 -5.93
N ALA A 124 10.55 24.29 -4.91
CA ALA A 124 9.42 24.96 -4.25
C ALA A 124 8.76 24.27 -3.04
N LYS A 125 9.26 24.63 -1.85
CA LYS A 125 8.54 25.41 -0.81
C LYS A 125 9.53 25.75 0.32
N PRO A 126 9.51 26.96 0.93
CA PRO A 126 8.38 27.34 1.78
C PRO A 126 8.12 28.84 1.93
N GLN A 127 6.86 29.30 1.99
CA GLN A 127 6.52 30.46 2.83
C GLN A 127 5.13 30.30 3.47
N SER A 128 5.12 30.47 4.79
CA SER A 128 3.96 30.58 5.66
C SER A 128 3.63 32.06 5.88
N SER A 129 2.35 32.44 5.78
CA SER A 129 1.74 33.41 6.68
C SER A 129 0.22 33.41 6.53
N ASN A 130 -0.46 33.28 7.67
CA ASN A 130 -1.87 33.60 7.95
C ASN A 130 -1.90 33.90 9.47
N PRO A 131 -2.88 34.62 10.04
CA PRO A 131 -3.94 35.52 9.52
C PRO A 131 -3.95 36.84 10.39
N PRO A 132 -5.06 37.57 10.72
CA PRO A 132 -6.38 37.78 10.10
C PRO A 132 -6.71 39.28 9.88
N THR A 133 -7.72 39.62 9.06
CA THR A 133 -8.51 40.88 9.24
C THR A 133 -9.94 40.67 8.74
N ILE A 134 -10.85 41.12 9.60
CA ILE A 134 -12.31 41.03 9.59
C ILE A 134 -12.88 42.08 8.62
N SER A 135 -14.04 41.78 8.02
CA SER A 135 -15.14 42.70 7.63
C SER A 135 -15.78 42.29 6.29
N ASN A 136 -17.10 42.26 6.05
CA ASN A 136 -18.32 42.53 6.83
C ASN A 136 -19.53 41.86 6.10
N THR A 137 -20.50 41.40 6.90
CA THR A 137 -21.97 41.57 6.82
C THR A 137 -22.68 41.89 5.50
N ASN A 138 -23.64 41.02 5.12
CA ASN A 138 -25.07 41.37 4.89
C ASN A 138 -25.90 40.08 4.72
N LEU A 139 -26.77 39.75 5.68
CA LEU A 139 -28.20 40.08 5.80
C LEU A 139 -29.13 39.34 4.83
N ASN A 140 -29.93 38.50 5.48
CA ASN A 140 -31.02 37.64 5.05
C ASN A 140 -32.05 38.31 4.13
N THR A 141 -32.72 37.48 3.33
CA THR A 141 -34.14 37.65 3.02
C THR A 141 -34.84 36.29 3.07
N THR A 142 -35.77 36.18 4.01
CA THR A 142 -36.75 35.12 4.19
C THR A 142 -37.83 35.23 3.12
N THR A 143 -38.20 34.13 2.49
CA THR A 143 -39.60 33.82 2.18
C THR A 143 -39.81 32.32 2.32
N GLU A 144 -40.81 32.00 3.13
CA GLU A 144 -41.53 30.72 3.29
C GLU A 144 -41.98 30.20 1.91
N THR A 145 -42.22 28.90 1.67
CA THR A 145 -43.43 28.16 2.08
C THR A 145 -43.30 26.67 1.70
N GLU A 146 -43.53 25.79 2.66
CA GLU A 146 -44.39 24.56 2.64
C GLU A 146 -44.56 23.70 1.37
N ASN A 147 -44.28 22.39 1.50
CA ASN A 147 -45.05 21.21 1.03
C ASN A 147 -44.15 19.96 1.18
N GLN A 148 -44.38 18.95 2.01
CA GLN A 148 -45.53 18.03 2.21
C GLN A 148 -46.04 17.34 0.94
N ASN A 149 -46.13 16.01 1.04
CA ASN A 149 -46.74 15.00 0.17
C ASN A 149 -45.90 14.56 -1.05
N ALA A 150 -45.94 13.30 -1.48
CA ALA A 150 -46.37 12.02 -0.91
C ALA A 150 -45.90 10.94 -1.92
N GLU A 151 -45.88 9.71 -1.43
CA GLU A 151 -46.10 8.44 -2.15
C GLU A 151 -46.37 8.51 -3.66
N ASP A 152 -45.60 7.75 -4.43
CA ASP A 152 -46.22 6.87 -5.42
C ASP A 152 -45.39 5.60 -5.59
N GLU A 153 -46.09 4.49 -5.38
CA GLU A 153 -45.64 3.15 -5.75
C GLU A 153 -45.51 3.03 -7.27
N ASN A 154 -44.47 2.36 -7.74
CA ASN A 154 -44.47 1.81 -9.09
C ASN A 154 -44.28 0.30 -9.04
N ILE A 155 -45.42 -0.38 -8.94
CA ILE A 155 -45.62 -1.77 -9.32
C ILE A 155 -45.82 -1.80 -10.84
N GLN A 156 -44.92 -2.46 -11.57
CA GLN A 156 -45.22 -3.17 -12.82
C GLN A 156 -43.95 -3.84 -13.34
N ASP A 157 -43.78 -5.14 -13.07
CA ASP A 157 -43.63 -6.07 -14.20
C ASP A 157 -43.89 -7.52 -13.75
N SER A 158 -45.07 -8.01 -14.06
CA SER A 158 -45.40 -9.43 -14.02
C SER A 158 -46.38 -9.69 -15.16
N LYS A 159 -45.89 -10.32 -16.24
CA LYS A 159 -46.57 -11.33 -17.06
C LYS A 159 -45.83 -11.53 -18.39
N GLU A 160 -45.10 -12.65 -18.50
CA GLU A 160 -45.23 -13.51 -19.67
C GLU A 160 -44.76 -14.92 -19.31
N ALA A 161 -45.73 -15.78 -19.03
CA ALA A 161 -45.60 -17.21 -19.04
C ALA A 161 -46.83 -17.73 -19.78
N ILE A 162 -46.61 -18.26 -20.99
CA ILE A 162 -47.23 -19.42 -21.65
C ILE A 162 -46.48 -19.59 -22.99
#